data_AF-A0A924AU56-F1
#
_entry.id   AF-A0A924AU56-F1
#
_cell.length_a   1.000
_cell.length_b   1.000
_cell.length_c   1.000
_cell.angle_alpha   90.00
_cell.angle_beta   90.00
_cell.angle_gamma   90.00
#
_symmetry.space_group_name_H-M   'P 1'
#
loop_
_entity.id
_entity.type
_entity.pdbx_description
1 polymer ?
#
loop_
_entity_poly.entity_id
_entity_poly.type
_entity_poly.pdbx_seq_one_letter_code
_entity_poly.pdbx_strand_id
1 'polypeptide(L)'
;MKVLIRFFATVHAVLAALFVCVALMLIVIAVRTGWGALGAELGAGAQAIIETIGLLAVAVVALQIAQTIMEEEVIREAQVSAPTRVRRYLSRFLVVIVVALAVEGLVATFKALHDSPQLLPHAATILIGVGVLLAGWGAFIWFNRVAEDLEPEAMEQAKSEDHKLE
;
A
#
# COMPACT_ATOMS: atom_id res chain seq x y z
N MET A 1 -14.47 30.36 1.66
CA MET A 1 -14.51 29.00 1.04
C MET A 1 -13.27 28.71 0.19
N LYS A 2 -12.93 29.50 -0.84
CA LYS A 2 -11.74 29.24 -1.69
C LYS A 2 -10.40 29.21 -0.94
N VAL A 3 -10.22 30.05 0.08
CA VAL A 3 -9.01 30.06 0.93
C VAL A 3 -8.88 28.77 1.75
N LEU A 4 -9.99 28.26 2.29
CA LEU A 4 -10.02 27.03 3.08
C LEU A 4 -9.72 25.80 2.21
N ILE A 5 -10.29 25.73 1.00
CA ILE A 5 -10.02 24.66 0.05
C ILE A 5 -8.53 24.65 -0.36
N ARG A 6 -7.96 25.82 -0.68
CA ARG A 6 -6.52 25.94 -1.00
C ARG A 6 -5.62 25.57 0.17
N PHE A 7 -6.02 25.89 1.40
CA PHE A 7 -5.30 25.49 2.60
C PHE A 7 -5.26 23.96 2.72
N PHE A 8 -6.41 23.28 2.60
CA PHE A 8 -6.46 21.81 2.64
C PHE A 8 -5.64 21.17 1.51
N ALA A 9 -5.72 21.67 0.29
CA ALA A 9 -4.92 21.15 -0.82
C ALA A 9 -3.41 21.32 -0.57
N THR A 10 -3.00 22.45 0.01
CA THR A 10 -1.59 22.69 0.37
C THR A 10 -1.12 21.73 1.45
N VAL A 11 -1.94 21.47 2.47
CA VAL A 11 -1.62 20.51 3.54
C VAL A 11 -1.45 19.09 2.97
N HIS A 12 -2.37 18.63 2.11
CA HIS A 12 -2.27 17.32 1.48
C HIS A 12 -1.04 17.21 0.56
N ALA A 13 -0.71 18.27 -0.19
CA ALA A 13 0.49 18.31 -1.02
C ALA A 13 1.78 18.20 -0.19
N VAL A 14 1.84 18.88 0.96
CA VAL A 14 2.97 18.77 1.90
C VAL A 14 3.05 17.35 2.47
N LEU A 15 1.92 16.76 2.86
CA LEU A 15 1.87 15.39 3.37
C LEU A 15 2.37 14.38 2.33
N ALA A 16 1.91 14.48 1.08
CA ALA A 16 2.38 13.64 -0.02
C ALA A 16 3.89 13.78 -0.23
N ALA A 17 4.42 15.02 -0.23
CA ALA A 17 5.85 15.26 -0.34
C ALA A 17 6.65 14.62 0.81
N LEU A 18 6.15 14.68 2.05
CA LEU A 18 6.78 14.01 3.19
C LEU A 18 6.81 12.49 3.03
N PHE A 19 5.73 11.87 2.56
CA PHE A 19 5.73 10.43 2.27
C PHE A 19 6.76 10.05 1.19
N VAL A 20 6.93 10.88 0.15
CA VAL A 20 8.00 10.68 -0.86
C VAL A 20 9.38 10.78 -0.20
N CYS A 21 9.62 11.78 0.64
CA CYS A 21 10.90 11.92 1.34
C CYS A 21 11.20 10.70 2.23
N VAL A 22 10.20 10.21 2.98
CA VAL A 22 10.34 9.00 3.82
C VAL A 22 10.65 7.79 2.96
N ALA A 23 9.95 7.59 1.84
CA ALA A 23 10.22 6.48 0.94
C ALA A 23 11.64 6.53 0.37
N LEU A 24 12.12 7.71 -0.04
CA LEU A 24 13.50 7.87 -0.51
C LEU A 24 14.52 7.57 0.58
N MET A 25 14.28 8.00 1.82
CA MET A 25 15.14 7.66 2.96
C MET A 25 15.18 6.15 3.18
N LEU A 26 14.03 5.47 3.16
CA LEU A 26 13.96 4.01 3.29
C LEU A 26 14.70 3.29 2.16
N ILE A 27 14.57 3.76 0.91
CA ILE A 27 15.32 3.22 -0.24
C ILE A 27 16.83 3.38 -0.03
N VAL A 28 17.29 4.56 0.41
CA VAL A 28 18.72 4.79 0.67
C VAL A 28 19.23 3.86 1.77
N ILE A 29 18.47 3.68 2.85
CA ILE A 29 18.81 2.75 3.93
C ILE A 29 18.85 1.32 3.40
N ALA A 30 17.83 0.89 2.64
CA ALA A 30 17.76 -0.45 2.05
C ALA A 30 18.96 -0.74 1.14
N VAL A 31 19.33 0.20 0.27
CA VAL A 31 20.51 0.07 -0.60
C VAL A 31 21.79 -0.07 0.21
N ARG A 32 21.96 0.74 1.28
CA ARG A 32 23.13 0.64 2.15
C ARG A 32 23.20 -0.72 2.88
N THR A 33 22.08 -1.19 3.41
CA THR A 33 21.96 -2.49 4.09
C THR A 33 22.28 -3.64 3.12
N GLY A 34 21.67 -3.63 1.93
CA GLY A 34 21.89 -4.65 0.91
C GLY A 34 23.33 -4.65 0.38
N TRP A 35 23.94 -3.47 0.20
CA TRP A 35 25.35 -3.38 -0.20
C TRP A 35 26.30 -3.96 0.85
N GLY A 36 26.04 -3.67 2.14
CA GLY A 36 26.82 -4.24 3.24
C GLY A 36 26.69 -5.76 3.33
N ALA A 37 25.55 -6.33 2.95
CA ALA A 37 25.29 -7.77 3.00
C ALA A 37 26.18 -8.59 2.05
N LEU A 38 26.61 -8.02 0.92
CA LEU A 38 27.46 -8.71 -0.06
C LEU A 38 28.86 -9.05 0.48
N GLY A 39 29.34 -8.32 1.49
CA GLY A 39 30.62 -8.57 2.15
C GLY A 39 30.52 -9.35 3.46
N ALA A 40 29.32 -9.74 3.88
CA ALA A 40 29.08 -10.41 5.15
C ALA A 40 29.17 -11.94 5.03
N GLU A 41 29.31 -12.63 6.17
CA GLU A 41 29.17 -14.08 6.21
C GLU A 41 27.76 -14.51 5.77
N LEU A 42 27.64 -15.68 5.15
CA LEU A 42 26.41 -16.13 4.47
C LEU A 42 25.13 -15.99 5.31
N GLY A 43 25.17 -16.34 6.60
CA GLY A 43 24.01 -16.22 7.49
C GLY A 43 23.59 -14.76 7.75
N ALA A 44 24.55 -13.92 8.16
CA ALA A 44 24.31 -12.50 8.39
C ALA A 44 23.95 -11.75 7.10
N GLY A 45 24.57 -12.11 5.97
CA GLY A 45 24.26 -11.56 4.66
C GLY A 45 22.83 -11.90 4.21
N ALA A 46 22.38 -13.14 4.39
CA ALA A 46 21.01 -13.54 4.08
C ALA A 46 19.99 -12.75 4.91
N GLN A 47 20.23 -12.58 6.22
CA GLN A 47 19.36 -11.80 7.10
C GLN A 47 19.28 -10.33 6.70
N ALA A 48 20.42 -9.70 6.37
CA ALA A 48 20.47 -8.32 5.91
C ALA A 48 19.76 -8.12 4.56
N ILE A 49 19.82 -9.11 3.65
CA ILE A 49 19.06 -9.10 2.39
C ILE A 49 17.55 -9.17 2.67
N ILE A 50 17.12 -10.03 3.58
CA ILE A 50 15.71 -10.16 3.96
C ILE A 50 15.20 -8.84 4.57
N GLU A 51 15.99 -8.20 5.43
CA GLU A 51 15.67 -6.88 5.98
C GLU A 51 15.59 -5.80 4.90
N THR A 52 16.48 -5.84 3.90
CA THR A 52 16.45 -4.95 2.73
C THR A 52 15.12 -5.08 1.99
N ILE A 53 14.61 -6.30 1.79
CA ILE A 53 13.31 -6.53 1.17
C ILE A 53 12.17 -5.89 1.97
N GLY A 54 12.19 -6.01 3.31
CA GLY A 54 11.21 -5.36 4.19
C GLY A 54 11.22 -3.84 4.07
N LEU A 55 12.42 -3.22 4.13
CA LEU A 55 12.58 -1.77 3.98
C LEU A 55 12.06 -1.26 2.62
N LEU A 56 12.33 -2.00 1.54
CA LEU A 56 11.81 -1.67 0.21
C LEU A 56 10.29 -1.81 0.14
N ALA A 57 9.69 -2.84 0.76
CA ALA A 57 8.25 -3.00 0.80
C ALA A 57 7.56 -1.81 1.49
N VAL A 58 8.10 -1.35 2.63
CA VAL A 58 7.59 -0.15 3.33
C VAL A 58 7.76 1.11 2.47
N ALA A 59 8.88 1.25 1.76
CA ALA A 59 9.09 2.38 0.85
C ALA A 59 8.05 2.42 -0.30
N VAL A 60 7.72 1.26 -0.88
CA VAL A 60 6.69 1.13 -1.92
C VAL A 60 5.32 1.56 -1.40
N VAL A 61 4.96 1.16 -0.18
CA VAL A 61 3.70 1.60 0.44
C VAL A 61 3.67 3.11 0.64
N ALA A 62 4.75 3.69 1.14
CA ALA A 62 4.86 5.14 1.34
C ALA A 62 4.71 5.90 0.00
N LEU A 63 5.32 5.43 -1.08
CA LEU A 63 5.15 6.01 -2.42
C LEU A 63 3.72 5.88 -2.93
N GLN A 64 3.09 4.71 -2.74
CA GLN A 64 1.71 4.50 -3.16
C GLN A 64 0.76 5.46 -2.44
N ILE A 65 0.93 5.64 -1.12
CA ILE A 65 0.16 6.59 -0.33
C ILE A 65 0.39 8.02 -0.84
N ALA A 66 1.64 8.42 -1.08
CA ALA A 66 1.95 9.74 -1.63
C ALA A 66 1.27 10.00 -2.98
N GLN A 67 1.36 9.04 -3.90
CA GLN A 67 0.73 9.12 -5.21
C GLN A 67 -0.79 9.26 -5.07
N THR A 68 -1.39 8.44 -4.22
CA THR A 68 -2.82 8.48 -3.93
C THR A 68 -3.28 9.83 -3.37
N ILE A 69 -2.57 10.38 -2.38
CA ILE A 69 -2.91 11.70 -1.83
C ILE A 69 -2.78 12.79 -2.90
N MET A 70 -1.72 12.73 -3.72
CA MET A 70 -1.51 13.69 -4.80
C MET A 70 -2.64 13.60 -5.85
N GLU A 71 -3.00 12.39 -6.29
CA GLU A 71 -4.02 12.17 -7.32
C GLU A 71 -5.42 12.59 -6.85
N GLU A 72 -5.83 12.18 -5.64
CA GLU A 72 -7.21 12.33 -5.18
C GLU A 72 -7.48 13.64 -4.43
N GLU A 73 -6.52 14.17 -3.68
CA GLU A 73 -6.74 15.36 -2.81
C GLU A 73 -6.10 16.64 -3.36
N VAL A 74 -5.10 16.53 -4.24
CA VAL A 74 -4.37 17.69 -4.79
C VAL A 74 -4.73 17.93 -6.26
N ILE A 75 -4.73 16.89 -7.09
CA ILE A 75 -5.01 17.00 -8.54
C ILE A 75 -6.52 16.94 -8.82
N ARG A 76 -7.23 15.97 -8.24
CA ARG A 76 -8.69 15.90 -8.35
C ARG A 76 -9.32 16.79 -7.27
N GLU A 77 -10.19 17.72 -7.69
CA GLU A 77 -11.12 18.34 -6.77
C GLU A 77 -12.18 17.29 -6.39
N ALA A 78 -12.26 16.92 -5.11
CA ALA A 78 -13.11 15.88 -4.55
C ALA A 78 -14.55 15.86 -5.11
N GLN A 79 -14.75 15.13 -6.21
CA GLN A 79 -16.04 14.70 -6.74
C GLN A 79 -15.98 13.18 -6.81
N VAL A 80 -15.95 12.56 -5.63
CA VAL A 80 -16.07 11.11 -5.46
C VAL A 80 -17.57 10.76 -5.57
N SER A 81 -18.19 11.08 -6.70
CA SER A 81 -19.65 10.99 -6.86
C SER A 81 -20.12 9.66 -7.42
N ALA A 82 -19.22 8.83 -7.98
CA ALA A 82 -19.58 7.51 -8.49
C ALA A 82 -19.15 6.39 -7.51
N PRO A 83 -20.09 5.61 -6.93
CA PRO A 83 -19.79 4.47 -6.05
C PRO A 83 -18.78 3.47 -6.66
N THR A 84 -18.79 3.33 -7.98
CA THR A 84 -17.84 2.51 -8.75
C THR A 84 -16.39 2.99 -8.63
N ARG A 85 -16.14 4.31 -8.59
CA ARG A 85 -14.77 4.86 -8.47
C ARG A 85 -14.19 4.56 -7.08
N VAL A 86 -14.99 4.74 -6.03
CA VAL A 86 -14.59 4.40 -4.65
C VAL A 86 -14.19 2.93 -4.53
N ARG A 87 -15.00 2.02 -5.10
CA ARG A 87 -14.75 0.58 -5.05
C ARG A 87 -13.44 0.19 -5.72
N ARG A 88 -13.18 0.69 -6.93
CA ARG A 88 -11.94 0.39 -7.67
C ARG A 88 -10.71 0.94 -6.96
N TYR A 89 -10.81 2.16 -6.44
CA TYR A 89 -9.77 2.80 -5.65
C TYR A 89 -9.46 1.99 -4.38
N LEU A 90 -10.46 1.70 -3.56
CA LEU A 90 -10.31 0.90 -2.34
C LEU A 90 -9.70 -0.47 -2.63
N SER A 91 -10.11 -1.10 -3.72
CA SER A 91 -9.59 -2.43 -4.10
C SER A 91 -8.11 -2.37 -4.48
N ARG A 92 -7.69 -1.37 -5.29
CA ARG A 92 -6.28 -1.18 -5.65
C ARG A 92 -5.44 -0.87 -4.42
N PHE A 93 -5.93 0.01 -3.55
CA PHE A 93 -5.24 0.41 -2.32
C PHE A 93 -5.08 -0.77 -1.35
N LEU A 94 -6.14 -1.55 -1.14
CA LEU A 94 -6.12 -2.68 -0.22
C LEU A 94 -5.18 -3.79 -0.70
N VAL A 95 -5.10 -4.06 -2.00
CA VAL A 95 -4.15 -5.02 -2.56
C VAL A 95 -2.71 -4.60 -2.23
N VAL A 96 -2.36 -3.32 -2.38
CA VAL A 96 -1.01 -2.83 -2.04
C VAL A 96 -0.71 -3.03 -0.56
N ILE A 97 -1.65 -2.70 0.33
CA ILE A 97 -1.50 -2.92 1.78
C ILE A 97 -1.29 -4.40 2.09
N VAL A 98 -2.14 -5.27 1.55
CA VAL A 98 -2.07 -6.72 1.78
C VAL A 98 -0.73 -7.29 1.33
N VAL A 99 -0.27 -6.92 0.14
CA VAL A 99 1.03 -7.39 -0.38
C VAL A 99 2.16 -6.93 0.53
N ALA A 100 2.15 -5.67 0.96
CA ALA A 100 3.18 -5.15 1.84
C ALA A 100 3.17 -5.82 3.22
N LEU A 101 2.01 -6.01 3.84
CA LEU A 101 1.88 -6.73 5.10
C LEU A 101 2.28 -8.21 4.97
N ALA A 102 2.03 -8.84 3.82
CA ALA A 102 2.48 -10.20 3.55
C ALA A 102 4.00 -10.29 3.49
N VAL A 103 4.65 -9.34 2.80
CA VAL A 103 6.12 -9.25 2.77
C VAL A 103 6.68 -8.99 4.16
N GLU A 104 6.06 -8.09 4.93
CA GLU A 104 6.49 -7.81 6.31
C GLU A 104 6.33 -9.04 7.21
N GLY A 105 5.23 -9.78 7.08
CA GLY A 105 5.01 -11.04 7.79
C GLY A 105 6.05 -12.11 7.44
N LEU A 106 6.46 -12.18 6.17
CA LEU A 106 7.54 -13.07 5.73
C LEU A 106 8.89 -12.67 6.37
N VAL A 107 9.23 -11.39 6.34
CA VAL A 107 10.46 -10.84 6.96
C VAL A 107 10.46 -11.12 8.46
N ALA A 108 9.35 -10.87 9.15
CA ALA A 108 9.19 -11.14 10.57
C ALA A 108 9.34 -12.64 10.88
N THR A 109 8.81 -13.52 10.03
CA THR A 109 8.94 -14.98 10.18
C THR A 109 10.39 -15.41 10.06
N PHE A 110 11.12 -14.91 9.06
CA PHE A 110 12.54 -15.23 8.88
C PHE A 110 13.41 -14.74 10.04
N LYS A 111 13.17 -13.52 10.53
CA LYS A 111 13.86 -12.97 11.72
C LYS A 111 13.55 -13.83 12.96
N ALA A 112 12.28 -14.18 13.18
CA ALA A 112 11.89 -15.01 14.31
C ALA A 112 12.51 -16.42 14.24
N LEU A 113 12.61 -17.03 13.06
CA LEU A 113 13.23 -18.35 12.89
C LEU A 113 14.71 -18.37 13.30
N HIS A 114 15.45 -17.29 13.06
CA HIS A 114 16.90 -17.24 13.29
C HIS A 114 17.28 -16.63 14.64
N ASP A 115 16.63 -15.53 15.04
CA ASP A 115 17.07 -14.76 16.21
C ASP A 115 16.27 -15.09 17.48
N SER A 116 14.98 -15.36 17.34
CA SER A 116 14.06 -15.47 18.49
C SER A 116 12.82 -16.29 18.14
N PRO A 117 12.90 -17.64 18.20
CA PRO A 117 11.79 -18.52 17.84
C PRO A 117 10.52 -18.28 18.67
N GLN A 118 10.66 -17.67 19.86
CA GLN A 118 9.55 -17.24 20.72
C GLN A 118 8.64 -16.19 20.06
N LEU A 119 9.14 -15.47 19.03
CA LEU A 119 8.38 -14.49 18.27
C LEU A 119 7.62 -15.11 17.08
N LEU A 120 7.79 -16.39 16.76
CA LEU A 120 7.08 -17.06 15.66
C LEU A 120 5.55 -16.94 15.76
N PRO A 121 4.92 -17.04 16.96
CA PRO A 121 3.48 -16.80 17.09
C PRO A 121 3.07 -15.38 16.69
N HIS A 122 3.91 -14.36 16.94
CA HIS A 122 3.64 -12.98 16.54
C HIS A 122 3.74 -12.82 15.02
N ALA A 123 4.72 -13.45 14.37
CA ALA A 123 4.79 -13.45 12.91
C ALA A 123 3.58 -14.17 12.30
N ALA A 124 3.13 -15.27 12.91
CA ALA A 124 1.93 -15.99 12.49
C ALA A 124 0.66 -15.14 12.62
N THR A 125 0.49 -14.33 13.67
CA THR A 125 -0.69 -13.46 13.81
C THR A 125 -0.73 -12.36 12.74
N ILE A 126 0.42 -11.83 12.32
CA ILE A 126 0.50 -10.91 11.17
C ILE A 126 -0.02 -11.60 9.91
N LEU A 127 0.48 -12.80 9.60
CA LEU A 127 0.07 -13.55 8.40
C LEU A 127 -1.42 -13.95 8.45
N ILE A 128 -1.93 -14.34 9.61
CA ILE A 128 -3.37 -14.60 9.82
C ILE A 128 -4.16 -13.31 9.58
N GLY A 129 -3.72 -12.17 10.11
CA GLY A 129 -4.33 -10.87 9.88
C GLY A 129 -4.40 -10.50 8.39
N VAL A 130 -3.33 -10.77 7.63
CA VAL A 130 -3.32 -10.61 6.17
C VAL A 130 -4.37 -11.51 5.51
N GLY A 131 -4.47 -12.78 5.92
CA GLY A 131 -5.49 -13.71 5.44
C GLY A 131 -6.91 -13.23 5.73
N VAL A 132 -7.16 -12.68 6.93
CA VAL A 132 -8.45 -12.10 7.32
C VAL A 132 -8.77 -10.85 6.48
N LEU A 133 -7.80 -9.97 6.24
CA LEU A 133 -7.99 -8.79 5.37
C LEU A 133 -8.34 -9.21 3.93
N LEU A 134 -7.66 -10.21 3.38
CA LEU A 134 -7.96 -10.77 2.07
C LEU A 134 -9.36 -11.40 2.01
N ALA A 135 -9.74 -12.18 3.02
CA ALA A 135 -11.07 -12.78 3.11
C ALA A 135 -12.16 -11.70 3.23
N GLY A 136 -11.93 -10.67 4.05
CA GLY A 136 -12.81 -9.51 4.20
C GLY A 136 -12.97 -8.74 2.89
N TRP A 137 -11.89 -8.57 2.13
CA TRP A 137 -11.94 -7.98 0.79
C TRP A 137 -12.75 -8.83 -0.20
N GLY A 138 -12.51 -10.15 -0.20
CA GLY A 138 -13.28 -11.09 -1.03
C GLY A 138 -14.77 -11.04 -0.71
N ALA A 139 -15.13 -10.99 0.57
CA ALA A 139 -16.51 -10.81 1.02
C ALA A 139 -17.07 -9.45 0.59
N PHE A 140 -16.31 -8.37 0.74
CA PHE A 140 -16.71 -7.03 0.29
C PHE A 140 -17.02 -7.01 -1.20
N ILE A 141 -16.15 -7.59 -2.05
CA ILE A 141 -16.42 -7.71 -3.49
C ILE A 141 -17.68 -8.52 -3.75
N TRP A 142 -17.82 -9.67 -3.09
CA TRP A 142 -18.98 -10.56 -3.28
C TRP A 142 -20.31 -9.85 -2.99
N PHE A 143 -20.40 -9.14 -1.87
CA PHE A 143 -21.60 -8.38 -1.51
C PHE A 143 -21.84 -7.18 -2.44
N ASN A 144 -20.77 -6.52 -2.90
CA ASN A 144 -20.90 -5.36 -3.81
C ASN A 144 -21.25 -5.74 -5.25
N ARG A 145 -21.04 -7.00 -5.66
CA ARG A 145 -21.44 -7.49 -6.99
C ARG A 145 -22.94 -7.33 -7.24
N VAL A 146 -23.76 -7.50 -6.20
CA VAL A 146 -25.22 -7.30 -6.26
C VAL A 146 -25.58 -5.84 -6.57
N ALA A 147 -24.79 -4.88 -6.10
CA ALA A 147 -25.00 -3.47 -6.42
C ALA A 147 -24.59 -3.12 -7.86
N GLU A 148 -23.60 -3.81 -8.42
CA GLU A 148 -23.23 -3.66 -9.85
C GLU A 148 -24.33 -4.16 -10.79
N ASP A 149 -25.02 -5.23 -10.42
CA ASP A 149 -26.13 -5.80 -11.19
C ASP A 149 -27.39 -4.89 -11.16
N LEU A 150 -27.49 -3.99 -10.18
CA LEU A 150 -28.64 -3.09 -9.99
C LEU A 150 -28.51 -1.73 -10.73
N GLU A 151 -27.28 -1.30 -11.09
CA GLU A 151 -27.03 -0.02 -11.79
C GLU A 151 -26.10 -0.17 -13.03
N PRO A 152 -26.54 -0.85 -14.10
CA PRO A 152 -25.72 -1.11 -15.28
C PRO A 152 -25.27 0.17 -16.03
N GLU A 153 -26.09 1.23 -16.01
CA GLU A 153 -25.79 2.50 -16.70
C GLU A 153 -24.62 3.28 -16.05
N ALA A 154 -24.49 3.22 -14.73
CA ALA A 154 -23.39 3.84 -13.99
C ALA A 154 -22.04 3.14 -14.27
N MET A 155 -22.09 1.83 -14.55
CA MET A 155 -20.90 1.06 -14.96
C MET A 155 -20.45 1.40 -16.38
N GLU A 156 -21.37 1.66 -17.31
CA GLU A 156 -21.03 2.12 -18.66
C GLU A 156 -20.41 3.52 -18.63
N GLN A 157 -20.96 4.44 -17.84
CA GLN A 157 -20.37 5.77 -17.65
C GLN A 157 -18.94 5.69 -17.08
N ALA A 158 -18.71 4.88 -16.04
CA ALA A 158 -17.38 4.72 -15.46
C ALA A 158 -16.36 4.12 -16.46
N LYS A 159 -16.77 3.14 -17.29
CA LYS A 159 -15.93 2.59 -18.36
C LYS A 159 -15.62 3.63 -19.44
N SER A 160 -16.56 4.54 -19.72
CA SER A 160 -16.39 5.60 -20.73
C SER A 160 -15.43 6.73 -20.27
N GLU A 161 -15.30 6.96 -18.96
CA GLU A 161 -14.35 7.93 -18.40
C GLU A 161 -12.89 7.46 -18.49
N ASP A 162 -12.64 6.16 -18.30
CA ASP A 162 -11.30 5.56 -18.45
C ASP A 162 -10.74 5.77 -19.88
N HIS A 163 -11.61 5.69 -20.89
CA HIS A 163 -11.24 5.83 -22.31
C HIS A 163 -10.87 7.26 -22.73
N LYS A 164 -11.11 8.26 -21.88
CA LYS A 164 -10.74 9.67 -22.14
C LYS A 164 -9.36 10.05 -21.61
N LEU A 165 -8.68 9.11 -20.93
CA LEU A 165 -7.37 9.32 -20.30
C LEU A 165 -6.24 8.54 -21.00
N GLU A 166 -6.56 7.73 -22.01
CA GLU A 166 -5.59 7.18 -22.99
C GLU A 166 -5.36 8.16 -24.14
#